data_AF-A0A352RZI2-F1
#
_entry.id   AF-A0A352RZI2-F1
#
_cell.length_a   1.000
_cell.length_b   1.000
_cell.length_c   1.000
_cell.angle_alpha   90.00
_cell.angle_beta   90.00
_cell.angle_gamma   90.00
#
_symmetry.space_group_name_H-M   'P 1'
#
loop_
_entity.id
_entity.type
_entity.pdbx_description
1 polymer ?
#
loop_
_entity_poly.entity_id
_entity_poly.type
_entity_poly.pdbx_seq_one_letter_code
_entity_poly.pdbx_strand_id
1 'polypeptide(L)'
;MTPLAELLAVAAITLLAVISPGPDFAMVTRNSYLFGRRTGLLCALGIALGVQVHVAYTMFGVSLLVRHAHGLLSIIKLAGAAYLIWIGIQTLRNRKALDVDADGAPAVSGLAAFRMGFLT
;
A
#
# COMPACT_ATOMS: atom_id res chain seq x y z
N MET A 1 -29.06 -14.80 6.80
CA MET A 1 -27.61 -14.68 7.06
C MET A 1 -27.47 -13.92 8.38
N THR A 2 -26.76 -14.46 9.38
CA THR A 2 -26.78 -13.93 10.75
C THR A 2 -25.82 -12.72 10.88
N PRO A 3 -26.23 -11.61 11.50
CA PRO A 3 -25.40 -10.40 11.62
C PRO A 3 -24.08 -10.64 12.38
N LEU A 4 -24.04 -11.65 13.26
CA LEU A 4 -22.82 -12.08 13.93
C LEU A 4 -21.78 -12.65 12.95
N ALA A 5 -22.21 -13.39 11.92
CA ALA A 5 -21.30 -13.95 10.92
C ALA A 5 -20.69 -12.87 10.03
N GLU A 6 -21.45 -11.84 9.67
CA GLU A 6 -20.94 -10.68 8.92
C GLU A 6 -19.92 -9.89 9.74
N LEU A 7 -20.21 -9.63 11.02
CA LEU A 7 -19.29 -8.94 11.92
C LEU A 7 -17.97 -9.71 12.05
N LEU A 8 -18.03 -11.03 12.24
CA LEU A 8 -16.84 -11.89 12.34
C LEU A 8 -16.05 -11.91 11.04
N ALA A 9 -16.72 -11.99 9.89
CA ALA A 9 -16.05 -11.97 8.58
C ALA A 9 -15.32 -10.64 8.33
N VAL A 10 -15.98 -9.50 8.58
CA VAL A 10 -15.37 -8.17 8.46
C VAL A 10 -14.20 -8.04 9.44
N ALA A 11 -14.39 -8.43 10.70
CA ALA A 11 -13.32 -8.37 11.70
C ALA A 11 -12.09 -9.19 11.28
N ALA A 12 -12.28 -10.43 10.83
CA ALA A 12 -11.20 -11.29 10.37
C ALA A 12 -10.45 -10.71 9.16
N ILE A 13 -11.18 -10.25 8.14
CA ILE A 13 -10.59 -9.64 6.93
C ILE A 13 -9.79 -8.39 7.31
N THR A 14 -10.34 -7.54 8.17
CA THR A 14 -9.68 -6.30 8.58
C THR A 14 -8.43 -6.58 9.43
N LEU A 15 -8.49 -7.58 10.32
CA LEU A 15 -7.36 -7.98 11.14
C LEU A 15 -6.20 -8.50 10.28
N LEU A 16 -6.50 -9.37 9.31
CA LEU A 16 -5.52 -9.89 8.35
C LEU A 16 -4.91 -8.77 7.51
N ALA A 17 -5.72 -7.79 7.09
CA ALA A 17 -5.25 -6.64 6.32
C ALA A 17 -4.30 -5.73 7.13
N VAL A 18 -4.60 -5.50 8.41
CA VAL A 18 -3.80 -4.62 9.28
C VAL A 18 -2.49 -5.27 9.74
N ILE A 19 -2.48 -6.58 9.96
CA ILE A 19 -1.27 -7.30 10.42
C ILE A 19 -0.17 -7.30 9.35
N SER A 20 -0.53 -7.28 8.07
CA SER A 20 0.44 -7.27 6.96
C SER A 20 1.08 -5.88 6.85
N PRO A 21 2.35 -5.69 7.27
CA PRO A 21 3.01 -4.40 7.13
C PRO A 21 3.16 -4.14 5.64
N GLY A 22 2.40 -3.19 5.12
CA GLY A 22 2.41 -2.85 3.70
C GLY A 22 3.78 -2.33 3.23
N PRO A 23 4.01 -2.28 1.91
CA PRO A 23 5.24 -1.70 1.34
C PRO A 23 5.47 -0.26 1.82
N ASP A 24 4.40 0.53 1.97
CA ASP A 24 4.46 1.91 2.46
C ASP A 24 4.98 2.01 3.90
N PHE A 25 4.47 1.15 4.77
CA PHE A 25 4.92 1.08 6.17
C PHE A 25 6.39 0.64 6.25
N ALA A 26 6.78 -0.35 5.44
CA ALA A 26 8.16 -0.81 5.35
C ALA A 26 9.09 0.30 4.84
N MET A 27 8.68 1.07 3.82
CA MET A 27 9.44 2.17 3.26
C MET A 27 9.60 3.32 4.26
N VAL A 28 8.53 3.73 4.93
CA VAL A 28 8.58 4.81 5.94
C VAL A 28 9.44 4.39 7.14
N THR A 29 9.32 3.14 7.60
CA THR A 29 10.13 2.61 8.70
C THR A 29 11.60 2.55 8.31
N ARG A 30 11.92 2.06 7.10
CA ARG A 30 13.29 2.04 6.56
C ARG A 30 13.87 3.44 6.43
N ASN A 31 13.13 4.39 5.89
CA ASN A 31 13.58 5.78 5.72
C ASN A 31 13.73 6.51 7.06
N SER A 32 12.88 6.19 8.05
CA SER A 32 12.99 6.71 9.41
C SER A 32 14.23 6.17 10.12
N TYR A 33 14.55 4.89 9.89
CA TYR A 33 15.69 4.20 10.50
C TYR A 33 17.02 4.63 9.86
N LEU A 34 17.10 4.69 8.52
CA LEU A 34 18.34 5.01 7.80
C LEU A 34 18.64 6.52 7.70
N PHE A 35 17.62 7.36 7.52
CA PHE A 35 17.80 8.79 7.21
C PHE A 35 17.19 9.72 8.28
N GLY A 36 16.75 9.16 9.41
CA GLY A 36 16.21 9.88 10.55
C GLY A 36 14.71 10.21 10.47
N ARG A 37 14.16 10.60 11.63
CA ARG A 37 12.72 10.76 11.85
C ARG A 37 12.05 11.81 10.95
N ARG A 38 12.77 12.89 10.59
CA ARG A 38 12.26 13.94 9.70
C ARG A 38 12.06 13.44 8.27
N THR A 39 12.99 12.64 7.77
CA THR A 39 12.95 12.07 6.42
C THR A 39 11.83 11.04 6.28
N GLY A 40 11.62 10.24 7.33
CA GLY A 40 10.45 9.34 7.42
C GLY A 40 9.12 10.07 7.39
N LEU A 41 8.97 11.18 8.15
CA LEU A 41 7.75 12.00 8.15
C LEU A 41 7.47 12.64 6.78
N LEU A 42 8.50 13.15 6.10
CA LEU A 42 8.36 13.72 4.76
C LEU A 42 7.99 12.66 3.72
N CYS A 43 8.54 11.45 3.84
CA CYS A 43 8.17 10.32 3.01
C CYS A 43 6.70 9.92 3.23
N ALA A 44 6.26 9.80 4.49
CA ALA A 44 4.86 9.50 4.83
C ALA A 44 3.89 10.57 4.30
N LEU A 45 4.26 11.86 4.38
CA LEU A 45 3.48 12.96 3.80
C LEU A 45 3.38 12.85 2.27
N GLY A 46 4.47 12.48 1.60
CA GLY A 46 4.48 12.22 0.16
C GLY A 46 3.50 11.12 -0.22
N ILE A 47 3.56 9.97 0.48
CA ILE A 47 2.66 8.83 0.27
C ILE A 47 1.21 9.26 0.49
N ALA A 48 0.92 9.95 1.59
CA ALA A 48 -0.45 10.39 1.91
C ALA A 48 -1.05 11.28 0.80
N LEU A 49 -0.25 12.21 0.24
CA LEU A 49 -0.71 13.07 -0.86
C LEU A 49 -0.83 12.31 -2.19
N GLY A 50 0.11 11.41 -2.50
CA GLY A 50 0.06 10.57 -3.70
C GLY A 50 -1.18 9.67 -3.72
N VAL A 51 -1.49 9.06 -2.57
CA VAL A 51 -2.69 8.24 -2.37
C VAL A 51 -3.97 9.05 -2.59
N GLN A 52 -4.04 10.30 -2.13
CA GLN A 52 -5.22 11.13 -2.37
C GLN A 52 -5.47 11.42 -3.85
N VAL A 53 -4.39 11.70 -4.61
CA VAL A 53 -4.49 11.84 -6.07
C VAL A 53 -4.97 10.53 -6.70
N HIS A 54 -4.46 9.39 -6.20
CA HIS A 54 -4.85 8.08 -6.70
C HIS A 54 -6.31 7.73 -6.47
N VAL A 55 -6.79 7.97 -5.25
CA VAL A 55 -8.18 7.80 -4.87
C VAL A 55 -9.08 8.70 -5.70
N ALA A 56 -8.71 9.98 -5.88
CA ALA A 56 -9.50 10.92 -6.65
C ALA A 56 -9.72 10.44 -8.10
N TYR A 57 -8.66 10.12 -8.84
CA TYR A 57 -8.84 9.64 -10.23
C TYR A 57 -9.56 8.29 -10.28
N THR A 58 -9.35 7.41 -9.30
CA THR A 58 -9.98 6.09 -9.26
C THR A 58 -11.48 6.22 -9.03
N MET A 59 -11.92 7.09 -8.12
CA MET A 59 -13.34 7.37 -7.89
C MET A 59 -14.02 7.89 -9.17
N PHE A 60 -13.38 8.84 -9.87
CA PHE A 60 -13.88 9.31 -11.16
C PHE A 60 -13.92 8.20 -12.20
N GLY A 61 -12.83 7.45 -12.38
CA GLY A 61 -12.71 6.39 -13.39
C GLY A 61 -13.69 5.24 -13.17
N VAL A 62 -13.81 4.75 -11.93
CA VAL A 62 -14.75 3.68 -11.57
C VAL A 62 -16.20 4.12 -11.80
N SER A 63 -16.55 5.37 -11.49
CA SER A 63 -17.90 5.89 -11.74
C SER A 63 -18.29 5.88 -13.23
N LEU A 64 -17.32 6.13 -14.11
CA LEU A 64 -17.51 6.06 -15.57
C LEU A 64 -17.63 4.61 -16.04
N LEU A 65 -16.78 3.74 -15.49
CA LEU A 65 -16.71 2.32 -15.85
C LEU A 65 -18.00 1.57 -15.51
N VAL A 66 -18.58 1.86 -14.35
CA VAL A 66 -19.87 1.28 -13.91
C VAL A 66 -21.02 1.68 -14.84
N ARG A 67 -20.99 2.90 -15.39
CA ARG A 67 -22.06 3.41 -16.28
C ARG A 67 -21.99 2.83 -17.69
N HIS A 68 -20.80 2.54 -18.22
CA HIS A 68 -20.61 2.18 -19.63
C HIS A 68 -20.37 0.68 -19.87
N ALA A 69 -19.85 -0.06 -18.88
CA ALA A 69 -19.41 -1.43 -19.10
C ALA A 69 -20.05 -2.41 -18.10
N HIS A 70 -21.08 -3.12 -18.53
CA HIS A 70 -21.63 -4.25 -17.78
C HIS A 70 -20.58 -5.35 -17.65
N GLY A 71 -20.18 -5.68 -16.42
CA GLY A 71 -19.28 -6.80 -16.11
C GLY A 71 -17.77 -6.51 -16.07
N LEU A 72 -17.30 -5.38 -16.62
CA LEU A 72 -15.87 -5.04 -16.62
C LEU A 72 -15.32 -4.83 -15.21
N LEU A 73 -16.10 -4.20 -14.34
CA LEU A 73 -15.75 -4.06 -12.92
C LEU A 73 -15.56 -5.43 -12.24
N SER A 74 -16.37 -6.42 -12.61
CA SER A 74 -16.26 -7.78 -12.04
C SER A 74 -14.98 -8.47 -12.50
N ILE A 75 -14.59 -8.31 -13.77
CA ILE A 75 -13.32 -8.83 -14.29
C ILE A 75 -12.14 -8.17 -13.57
N ILE A 76 -12.15 -6.84 -13.40
CA ILE A 76 -11.09 -6.11 -12.69
C ILE A 76 -11.01 -6.57 -11.22
N LYS A 77 -12.14 -6.74 -10.55
CA LYS A 77 -12.18 -7.28 -9.18
C LYS A 77 -11.56 -8.68 -9.10
N LEU A 78 -11.90 -9.57 -10.03
CA LEU A 78 -11.37 -10.93 -10.06
C LEU A 78 -9.87 -10.94 -10.35
N ALA A 79 -9.42 -10.12 -11.30
CA ALA A 79 -8.01 -9.95 -11.64
C ALA A 79 -7.22 -9.37 -10.44
N GLY A 80 -7.78 -8.36 -9.76
CA GLY A 80 -7.19 -7.78 -8.55
C GLY A 80 -7.08 -8.80 -7.41
N ALA A 81 -8.11 -9.63 -7.21
CA ALA A 81 -8.07 -10.70 -6.22
C ALA A 81 -6.97 -11.73 -6.54
N ALA A 82 -6.85 -12.16 -7.80
CA ALA A 82 -5.79 -13.08 -8.24
C ALA A 82 -4.39 -12.47 -8.04
N TYR A 83 -4.23 -11.18 -8.35
CA TYR A 83 -2.98 -10.46 -8.14
C TYR A 83 -2.58 -10.36 -6.66
N LEU A 84 -3.54 -10.07 -5.77
CA LEU A 84 -3.30 -10.04 -4.33
C LEU A 84 -2.94 -11.41 -3.75
N ILE A 85 -3.56 -12.48 -4.24
CA ILE A 85 -3.17 -13.86 -3.87
C ILE A 85 -1.72 -14.13 -4.28
N TRP A 86 -1.35 -13.74 -5.51
CA TRP A 86 0.01 -13.92 -6.01
C TRP A 86 1.03 -13.13 -5.18
N ILE A 87 0.78 -11.84 -4.89
CA ILE A 87 1.64 -11.05 -4.00
C ILE A 87 1.69 -11.68 -2.61
N GLY A 88 0.56 -12.07 -2.03
CA GLY A 88 0.52 -12.67 -0.69
C GLY A 88 1.40 -13.92 -0.58
N ILE A 89 1.32 -14.81 -1.59
CA ILE A 89 2.18 -16.00 -1.68
C ILE A 89 3.65 -15.60 -1.85
N GLN A 90 3.94 -14.63 -2.71
CA GLN A 90 5.31 -14.18 -2.96
C GLN A 90 5.96 -13.58 -1.70
N THR A 91 5.22 -12.78 -0.92
CA THR A 91 5.71 -12.21 0.35
C THR A 91 6.00 -13.29 1.38
N LEU A 92 5.18 -14.35 1.44
CA LEU A 92 5.42 -15.48 2.33
C LEU A 92 6.62 -16.32 1.91
N ARG A 93 6.89 -16.41 0.59
CA ARG A 93 7.99 -17.20 0.01
C ARG A 93 9.33 -16.46 0.03
N ASN A 94 9.34 -15.15 -0.22
CA ASN A 94 10.53 -14.31 -0.19
C ASN A 94 10.75 -13.73 1.22
N ARG A 95 11.18 -14.59 2.13
CA ARG A 95 11.75 -14.17 3.43
C ARG A 95 13.20 -13.72 3.26
N LYS A 96 13.48 -12.83 2.30
CA LYS A 96 14.81 -12.19 2.23
C LYS A 96 14.96 -11.40 3.52
N ALA A 97 15.96 -11.76 4.33
CA ALA A 97 16.36 -10.94 5.46
C ALA A 97 16.52 -9.51 4.95
N LEU A 98 15.85 -8.56 5.61
CA LEU A 98 16.04 -7.15 5.34
C LEU A 98 17.50 -6.86 5.67
N ASP A 99 18.35 -6.91 4.65
CA ASP A 99 19.74 -6.51 4.76
C ASP A 99 19.72 -4.98 4.83
N VAL A 100 19.62 -4.50 6.06
CA VAL A 100 19.67 -3.08 6.37
C VAL A 100 21.15 -2.75 6.48
N ASP A 101 21.82 -2.64 5.33
CA ASP A 101 23.15 -2.05 5.27
C ASP A 101 23.07 -0.63 5.83
N ALA A 102 23.55 -0.50 7.07
CA ALA A 102 23.50 0.70 7.88
C ALA A 102 24.75 1.59 7.70
N ASP A 103 25.58 1.31 6.69
CA ASP A 103 26.81 2.06 6.45
C ASP A 103 26.65 3.08 5.32
N GLY A 104 26.66 4.36 5.70
CA GLY A 104 27.14 5.44 4.84
C GLY A 104 26.26 5.91 3.67
N ALA A 105 24.96 5.58 3.63
CA ALA A 105 24.09 6.10 2.57
C ALA A 105 23.98 7.65 2.66
N PRO A 106 24.25 8.40 1.57
CA PRO A 106 24.27 9.86 1.59
C PRO A 106 22.92 10.41 2.06
N ALA A 107 22.94 11.46 2.87
CA ALA A 107 21.75 12.10 3.41
C ALA A 107 20.77 12.44 2.28
N VAL A 108 19.66 11.70 2.19
CA VAL A 108 18.63 11.95 1.20
C VAL A 108 17.97 13.28 1.53
N SER A 109 18.02 14.24 0.59
CA SER A 109 17.35 15.53 0.73
C SER A 109 15.87 15.33 1.08
N GLY A 110 15.33 16.12 2.00
CA GLY A 110 13.93 16.01 2.43
C GLY A 110 12.93 16.09 1.27
N LEU A 111 13.27 16.83 0.21
CA LEU A 111 12.47 16.90 -1.03
C LEU A 111 12.54 15.60 -1.85
N ALA A 112 13.68 14.90 -1.85
CA ALA A 112 13.82 13.61 -2.50
C ALA A 112 13.01 12.53 -1.76
N ALA A 113 13.01 12.54 -0.43
CA ALA A 113 12.19 11.63 0.37
C ALA A 113 10.67 11.86 0.16
N PHE A 114 10.26 13.13 0.06
CA PHE A 114 8.88 13.48 -0.28
C PHE A 114 8.48 13.01 -1.68
N ARG A 115 9.32 13.26 -2.70
CA ARG A 115 9.05 12.82 -4.08
C ARG A 115 9.03 11.29 -4.21
N MET A 116 9.88 10.60 -3.46
CA MET A 116 9.91 9.14 -3.43
C MET A 116 8.60 8.58 -2.86
N GLY A 117 8.06 9.20 -1.80
CA GLY A 117 6.76 8.84 -1.26
C GLY A 117 5.60 9.19 -2.19
N PHE A 118 5.64 10.34 -2.88
CA PHE A 118 4.56 10.81 -3.74
C PHE A 118 4.41 10.01 -5.06
N LEU A 119 5.50 9.44 -5.57
CA LEU A 119 5.53 8.69 -6.84
C LEU A 119 5.43 7.16 -6.67
N THR A 120 5.26 6.70 -5.44
CA THR A 120 4.94 5.29 -5.14
C THR A 120 3.44 5.08 -5.33
#